data_AF-A0A7J2LF65-F1
#
_entry.id   AF-A0A7J2LF65-F1
#
_cell.length_a   1.000
_cell.length_b   1.000
_cell.length_c   1.000
_cell.angle_alpha   90.00
_cell.angle_beta   90.00
_cell.angle_gamma   90.00
#
_symmetry.space_group_name_H-M   'P 1'
#
loop_
_entity.id
_entity.type
_entity.pdbx_description
1 polymer ?
#
loop_
_entity_poly.entity_id
_entity_poly.type
_entity_poly.pdbx_seq_one_letter_code
_entity_poly.pdbx_strand_id
1 'polypeptide(L)'
;MKVYLGIDLAGVEHRESGYCILDENDNVLTGIIYKDCEIVELARKTTPEVIAIDAPLALPKGKTIDSKKCIRECDRKLTEMGIKFFPINFAGMRYLTLRGIRVRKMLEKEGFTVVETYPGAFYDILKIPRAKRDFYTSRKTLIEKFNLKNVPENLSVHELDAIACALAAKMYDKGTALKIGDPTEILMILPDPRHF
;
A
#
# COMPACT_ATOMS: atom_id res chain seq x y z
N MET A 1 -0.58 -11.18 19.60
CA MET A 1 0.13 -11.38 18.33
C MET A 1 -0.20 -10.20 17.43
N LYS A 2 0.80 -9.44 17.01
CA LYS A 2 0.57 -8.30 16.11
C LYS A 2 0.21 -8.78 14.71
N VAL A 3 -0.68 -8.03 14.06
CA VAL A 3 -1.13 -8.27 12.69
C VAL A 3 -1.05 -6.96 11.91
N TYR A 4 -0.67 -7.05 10.64
CA TYR A 4 -0.57 -5.92 9.71
C TYR A 4 -1.45 -6.21 8.50
N LEU A 5 -2.12 -5.17 8.01
CA LEU A 5 -3.01 -5.28 6.85
C LEU A 5 -2.45 -4.48 5.69
N GLY A 6 -2.23 -5.13 4.55
CA GLY A 6 -1.90 -4.50 3.29
C GLY A 6 -3.09 -4.55 2.33
N ILE A 7 -3.36 -3.46 1.62
CA ILE A 7 -4.42 -3.37 0.61
C ILE A 7 -3.83 -2.85 -0.71
N ASP A 8 -3.96 -3.60 -1.79
CA ASP A 8 -3.82 -3.08 -3.17
C ASP A 8 -5.20 -2.63 -3.66
N LEU A 9 -5.47 -1.31 -3.64
CA LEU A 9 -6.81 -0.78 -3.79
C LEU A 9 -7.13 -0.52 -5.27
N ALA A 10 -8.24 -1.09 -5.77
CA ALA A 10 -8.76 -0.67 -7.08
C ALA A 10 -9.48 0.68 -7.00
N GLY A 11 -9.48 1.45 -8.08
CA GLY A 11 -10.13 2.77 -8.09
C GLY A 11 -11.65 2.77 -7.92
N VAL A 12 -12.31 1.63 -8.11
CA VAL A 12 -13.78 1.48 -8.09
C VAL A 12 -14.17 0.16 -7.43
N GLU A 13 -15.32 0.12 -6.74
CA GLU A 13 -15.72 -1.04 -5.91
C GLU A 13 -16.07 -2.31 -6.69
N HIS A 14 -16.39 -2.23 -7.98
CA HIS A 14 -16.69 -3.42 -8.80
C HIS A 14 -15.44 -4.09 -9.39
N ARG A 15 -14.25 -3.59 -9.05
CA ARG A 15 -12.96 -4.17 -9.46
C ARG A 15 -12.24 -4.75 -8.24
N GLU A 16 -11.48 -5.80 -8.51
CA GLU A 16 -10.72 -6.54 -7.50
C GLU A 16 -9.70 -5.64 -6.82
N SER A 17 -9.72 -5.63 -5.49
CA SER A 17 -8.64 -5.13 -4.65
C SER A 17 -8.00 -6.32 -3.95
N GLY A 18 -6.68 -6.37 -3.89
CA GLY A 18 -5.97 -7.41 -3.14
C GLY A 18 -5.87 -7.01 -1.67
N TYR A 19 -5.94 -7.98 -0.76
CA TYR A 19 -5.55 -7.78 0.63
C TYR A 19 -4.54 -8.83 1.08
N CYS A 20 -3.71 -8.45 2.05
CA CYS A 20 -2.79 -9.33 2.76
C CYS A 20 -2.87 -9.06 4.26
N ILE A 21 -3.08 -10.11 5.03
CA ILE A 21 -2.89 -10.15 6.48
C ILE A 21 -1.52 -10.79 6.72
N LEU A 22 -0.62 -10.02 7.33
CA LEU A 22 0.72 -10.47 7.72
C LEU A 22 0.81 -10.45 9.24
N ASP A 23 1.21 -11.56 9.86
CA ASP A 23 1.45 -11.58 11.31
C ASP A 23 2.91 -11.27 11.68
N GLU A 24 3.17 -11.12 12.98
CA GLU A 24 4.52 -10.88 13.50
C GLU A 24 5.51 -12.01 13.19
N ASN A 25 5.02 -13.24 12.96
CA ASN A 25 5.78 -14.46 12.65
C ASN A 25 5.99 -14.70 11.14
N ASP A 26 5.61 -13.72 10.30
CA ASP A 26 5.72 -13.71 8.85
C ASP A 26 4.78 -14.69 8.12
N ASN A 27 3.69 -15.12 8.78
CA ASN A 27 2.62 -15.86 8.09
C ASN A 27 1.77 -14.92 7.25
N VAL A 28 1.45 -15.38 6.05
CA VAL A 28 0.68 -14.63 5.06
C VAL A 28 -0.69 -15.27 4.84
N LEU A 29 -1.74 -14.45 4.90
CA LEU A 29 -3.06 -14.78 4.35
C LEU A 29 -3.44 -13.69 3.36
N THR A 30 -3.87 -14.07 2.16
CA THR A 30 -4.29 -13.13 1.13
C THR A 30 -5.69 -13.43 0.64
N GLY A 31 -6.28 -12.48 -0.08
CA GLY A 31 -7.52 -12.67 -0.81
C GLY A 31 -7.91 -11.44 -1.60
N ILE A 32 -9.09 -11.52 -2.21
CA ILE A 32 -9.69 -10.44 -2.98
C ILE A 32 -10.84 -9.82 -2.19
N ILE A 33 -10.96 -8.50 -2.30
CA ILE A 33 -12.01 -7.70 -1.69
C ILE A 33 -12.46 -6.60 -2.65
N TYR A 34 -13.69 -6.11 -2.50
CA TYR A 34 -14.30 -5.25 -3.51
C TYR A 34 -14.76 -3.92 -2.93
N LYS A 35 -15.63 -3.94 -1.91
CA LYS A 35 -16.32 -2.75 -1.40
C LYS A 35 -15.58 -2.12 -0.23
N ASP A 36 -15.78 -0.81 -0.05
CA ASP A 36 -15.17 -0.09 1.07
C ASP A 36 -15.64 -0.64 2.44
N CYS A 37 -16.90 -1.06 2.54
CA CYS A 37 -17.44 -1.68 3.76
C CYS A 37 -16.77 -3.01 4.09
N GLU A 38 -16.43 -3.82 3.08
CA GLU A 38 -15.75 -5.10 3.28
C GLU A 38 -14.33 -4.86 3.83
N ILE A 39 -13.62 -3.84 3.34
CA ILE A 39 -12.29 -3.45 3.84
C ILE A 39 -12.36 -3.06 5.32
N VAL A 40 -13.37 -2.27 5.70
CA VAL A 40 -13.58 -1.87 7.09
C VAL A 40 -13.94 -3.08 7.97
N GLU A 41 -14.82 -3.96 7.51
CA GLU A 41 -15.15 -5.19 8.22
C GLU A 41 -13.94 -6.12 8.40
N LEU A 42 -13.08 -6.23 7.38
CA LEU A 42 -11.84 -6.99 7.46
C LEU A 42 -10.90 -6.41 8.52
N ALA A 43 -10.75 -5.08 8.57
CA ALA A 43 -9.95 -4.42 9.60
C ALA A 43 -10.53 -4.64 11.01
N ARG A 44 -11.86 -4.58 11.18
CA ARG A 44 -12.52 -4.89 12.46
C ARG A 44 -12.29 -6.32 12.92
N LYS A 45 -12.35 -7.29 12.01
CA LYS A 45 -12.17 -8.72 12.31
C LYS A 45 -10.73 -9.07 12.66
N THR A 46 -9.77 -8.37 12.05
CA THR A 46 -8.34 -8.70 12.16
C THR A 46 -7.59 -7.80 13.15
N THR A 47 -8.17 -6.66 13.51
CA THR A 47 -7.62 -5.66 14.45
C THR A 47 -6.13 -5.37 14.21
N PRO A 48 -5.75 -4.93 12.99
CA PRO A 48 -4.35 -4.75 12.65
C PRO A 48 -3.74 -3.54 13.38
N GLU A 49 -2.45 -3.63 13.71
CA GLU A 49 -1.68 -2.52 14.29
C GLU A 49 -1.57 -1.35 13.30
N VAL A 50 -1.35 -1.68 12.03
CA VAL A 50 -1.17 -0.74 10.93
C VAL A 50 -1.82 -1.28 9.66
N ILE A 51 -2.52 -0.40 8.94
CA ILE A 51 -3.10 -0.67 7.62
C ILE A 51 -2.34 0.15 6.58
N ALA A 52 -1.68 -0.49 5.61
CA ALA A 52 -1.04 0.18 4.49
C ALA A 52 -1.86 -0.01 3.21
N ILE A 53 -2.14 1.08 2.49
CA ILE A 53 -2.99 1.08 1.30
C ILE A 53 -2.20 1.60 0.09
N ASP A 54 -2.22 0.86 -1.01
CA ASP A 54 -1.75 1.31 -2.33
C ASP A 54 -2.77 2.25 -2.97
N ALA A 55 -2.79 3.49 -2.52
CA ALA A 55 -3.56 4.57 -3.11
C ALA A 55 -3.05 5.92 -2.59
N PRO A 56 -3.19 7.02 -3.36
CA PRO A 56 -3.10 8.35 -2.79
C PRO A 56 -4.16 8.55 -1.69
N LEU A 57 -3.73 8.85 -0.46
CA LEU A 57 -4.62 8.97 0.70
C LEU A 57 -4.91 10.42 1.14
N ALA A 58 -4.32 11.39 0.45
CA ALA A 58 -4.60 12.81 0.63
C ALA A 58 -4.47 13.57 -0.69
N LEU A 59 -4.98 14.80 -0.67
CA LEU A 59 -4.71 15.81 -1.69
C LEU A 59 -3.59 16.74 -1.20
N PRO A 60 -2.85 17.38 -2.11
CA PRO A 60 -1.89 18.40 -1.73
C PRO A 60 -2.56 19.55 -0.98
N LYS A 61 -1.81 20.19 -0.09
CA LYS A 61 -2.33 21.29 0.75
C LYS A 61 -2.95 22.41 -0.11
N GLY A 62 -4.17 22.80 0.25
CA GLY A 62 -4.91 23.85 -0.45
C GLY A 62 -5.39 23.49 -1.86
N LYS A 63 -5.35 22.20 -2.25
CA LYS A 63 -5.78 21.74 -3.58
C LYS A 63 -6.98 20.81 -3.52
N THR A 64 -7.73 20.83 -4.60
CA THR A 64 -8.79 19.87 -4.92
C THR A 64 -8.31 18.88 -5.98
N ILE A 65 -9.06 17.79 -6.20
CA ILE A 65 -8.75 16.83 -7.26
C ILE A 65 -8.72 17.49 -8.67
N ASP A 66 -9.43 18.60 -8.87
CA ASP A 66 -9.50 19.35 -10.13
C ASP A 66 -8.43 20.42 -10.28
N SER A 67 -7.60 20.62 -9.25
CA SER A 67 -6.55 21.63 -9.28
C SER A 67 -5.46 21.30 -10.32
N LYS A 68 -4.97 22.32 -11.02
CA LYS A 68 -3.77 22.19 -11.87
C LYS A 68 -2.55 21.88 -11.00
N LYS A 69 -1.61 21.07 -11.54
CA LYS A 69 -0.38 20.64 -10.85
C LYS A 69 -0.66 20.02 -9.47
N CYS A 70 -1.56 19.04 -9.40
CA CYS A 70 -1.92 18.33 -8.17
C CYS A 70 -0.80 17.33 -7.80
N ILE A 71 0.28 17.86 -7.22
CA ILE A 71 1.52 17.13 -6.88
C ILE A 71 1.75 17.32 -5.38
N ARG A 72 1.83 16.20 -4.66
CA ARG A 72 2.12 16.13 -3.22
C ARG A 72 3.62 16.12 -2.97
N GLU A 73 4.04 16.32 -1.73
CA GLU A 73 5.46 16.24 -1.40
C GLU A 73 6.02 14.82 -1.61
N CYS A 74 5.26 13.75 -1.32
CA CYS A 74 5.70 12.38 -1.59
C CYS A 74 5.90 12.13 -3.10
N ASP A 75 5.05 12.69 -3.96
CA ASP A 75 5.16 12.61 -5.42
C ASP A 75 6.47 13.28 -5.91
N ARG A 76 6.87 14.41 -5.31
CA ARG A 76 8.16 15.04 -5.59
C ARG A 76 9.34 14.17 -5.15
N LYS A 77 9.25 13.56 -3.97
CA LYS A 77 10.27 12.63 -3.47
C LYS A 77 10.42 11.40 -4.34
N LEU A 78 9.32 10.81 -4.84
CA LEU A 78 9.40 9.74 -5.83
C LEU A 78 10.14 10.18 -7.11
N THR A 79 9.89 11.41 -7.58
CA THR A 79 10.60 11.96 -8.75
C THR A 79 12.10 12.10 -8.49
N GLU A 80 12.50 12.64 -7.33
CA GLU A 80 13.90 12.76 -6.92
C GLU A 80 14.60 11.39 -6.83
N MET A 81 13.87 10.35 -6.44
CA MET A 81 14.34 8.96 -6.39
C MET A 81 14.36 8.27 -7.77
N GLY A 82 13.92 8.95 -8.85
CA GLY A 82 13.82 8.37 -10.19
C GLY A 82 12.68 7.36 -10.37
N ILE A 83 11.73 7.31 -9.43
CA ILE A 83 10.61 6.36 -9.44
C ILE A 83 9.43 6.96 -10.23
N LYS A 84 8.96 6.21 -11.23
CA LYS A 84 7.82 6.62 -12.04
C LYS A 84 6.49 6.32 -11.34
N PHE A 85 5.57 7.28 -11.43
CA PHE A 85 4.19 7.19 -10.93
C PHE A 85 3.24 7.99 -11.84
N PHE A 86 1.94 7.77 -11.68
CA PHE A 86 0.91 8.54 -12.37
C PHE A 86 0.42 9.70 -11.48
N PRO A 87 0.20 10.90 -12.04
CA PRO A 87 -0.38 12.00 -11.28
C PRO A 87 -1.73 11.61 -10.65
N ILE A 88 -1.94 11.98 -9.39
CA ILE A 88 -3.10 11.54 -8.59
C ILE A 88 -4.45 11.94 -9.20
N ASN A 89 -4.48 13.00 -10.01
CA ASN A 89 -5.68 13.49 -10.66
C ASN A 89 -5.77 13.15 -12.17
N PHE A 90 -4.97 12.21 -12.67
CA PHE A 90 -4.99 11.78 -14.06
C PHE A 90 -5.90 10.56 -14.29
N ALA A 91 -6.89 10.69 -15.19
CA ALA A 91 -7.73 9.58 -15.66
C ALA A 91 -8.27 8.68 -14.51
N GLY A 92 -7.94 7.38 -14.54
CA GLY A 92 -8.34 6.41 -13.52
C GLY A 92 -7.82 6.72 -12.10
N MET A 93 -6.71 7.45 -11.97
CA MET A 93 -6.16 7.84 -10.66
C MET A 93 -7.09 8.76 -9.88
N ARG A 94 -7.97 9.51 -10.54
CA ARG A 94 -8.97 10.34 -9.85
C ARG A 94 -9.88 9.51 -8.98
N TYR A 95 -10.38 8.39 -9.52
CA TYR A 95 -11.24 7.47 -8.80
C TYR A 95 -10.48 6.80 -7.65
N LEU A 96 -9.26 6.32 -7.91
CA LEU A 96 -8.40 5.72 -6.90
C LEU A 96 -8.05 6.68 -5.76
N THR A 97 -7.67 7.92 -6.05
CA THR A 97 -7.34 8.95 -5.06
C THR A 97 -8.55 9.28 -4.19
N LEU A 98 -9.70 9.54 -4.81
CA LEU A 98 -10.92 9.87 -4.05
C LEU A 98 -11.38 8.69 -3.19
N ARG A 99 -11.24 7.45 -3.71
CA ARG A 99 -11.55 6.23 -2.97
C ARG A 99 -10.57 5.99 -1.82
N GLY A 100 -9.26 6.11 -2.06
CA GLY A 100 -8.23 5.96 -1.03
C GLY A 100 -8.45 6.92 0.14
N ILE A 101 -8.69 8.21 -0.16
CA ILE A 101 -9.03 9.21 0.86
C ILE A 101 -10.27 8.81 1.67
N ARG A 102 -11.32 8.29 1.00
CA ARG A 102 -12.56 7.86 1.65
C ARG A 102 -12.34 6.65 2.56
N VAL A 103 -11.68 5.60 2.06
CA VAL A 103 -11.38 4.37 2.81
C VAL A 103 -10.50 4.68 4.02
N ARG A 104 -9.44 5.49 3.85
CA ARG A 104 -8.61 5.96 4.97
C ARG A 104 -9.46 6.61 6.05
N LYS A 105 -10.30 7.59 5.69
CA LYS A 105 -11.16 8.30 6.65
C LYS A 105 -12.13 7.37 7.38
N MET A 106 -12.67 6.36 6.69
CA MET A 106 -13.55 5.37 7.31
C MET A 106 -12.80 4.54 8.37
N LEU A 107 -11.59 4.08 8.04
CA LEU A 107 -10.75 3.30 8.95
C LEU A 107 -10.24 4.13 10.14
N GLU A 108 -9.72 5.34 9.90
CA GLU A 108 -9.25 6.24 10.95
C GLU A 108 -10.36 6.65 11.93
N LYS A 109 -11.60 6.82 11.43
CA LYS A 109 -12.76 7.10 12.28
C LYS A 109 -13.03 5.97 13.28
N GLU A 110 -12.59 4.75 12.99
CA GLU A 110 -12.67 3.60 13.87
C GLU A 110 -11.44 3.40 14.76
N GLY A 111 -10.46 4.32 14.67
CA GLY A 111 -9.25 4.31 15.48
C GLY A 111 -8.10 3.53 14.88
N PHE A 112 -8.20 3.06 13.63
CA PHE A 112 -7.09 2.37 12.97
C PHE A 112 -5.99 3.34 12.53
N THR A 113 -4.73 2.90 12.66
CA THR A 113 -3.58 3.58 12.06
C THR A 113 -3.50 3.22 10.59
N VAL A 114 -3.63 4.22 9.70
CA VAL A 114 -3.60 4.02 8.25
C VAL A 114 -2.44 4.79 7.64
N VAL A 115 -1.69 4.14 6.73
CA VAL A 115 -0.57 4.73 6.01
C VAL A 115 -0.68 4.50 4.51
N GLU A 116 -0.09 5.41 3.73
CA GLU A 116 0.02 5.26 2.29
C GLU A 116 1.26 4.44 1.94
N THR A 117 1.18 3.58 0.94
CA THR A 117 2.32 2.88 0.35
C THR A 117 2.17 2.81 -1.17
N TYR A 118 3.22 2.37 -1.86
CA TYR A 118 3.24 2.16 -3.30
C TYR A 118 4.11 0.95 -3.65
N PRO A 119 3.52 -0.23 -3.94
CA PRO A 119 4.23 -1.46 -4.30
C PRO A 119 5.21 -1.26 -5.46
N GLY A 120 4.88 -0.44 -6.45
CA GLY A 120 5.80 -0.12 -7.55
C GLY A 120 7.12 0.50 -7.07
N ALA A 121 7.06 1.44 -6.12
CA ALA A 121 8.26 1.99 -5.48
C ALA A 121 8.93 0.97 -4.56
N PHE A 122 8.15 0.16 -3.83
CA PHE A 122 8.66 -0.90 -2.96
C PHE A 122 9.57 -1.87 -3.73
N TYR A 123 9.11 -2.37 -4.87
CA TYR A 123 9.90 -3.26 -5.73
C TYR A 123 11.12 -2.55 -6.31
N ASP A 124 10.96 -1.33 -6.83
CA ASP A 124 12.05 -0.58 -7.46
C ASP A 124 13.20 -0.33 -6.47
N ILE A 125 12.89 0.07 -5.23
CA ILE A 125 13.89 0.33 -4.17
C ILE A 125 14.64 -0.95 -3.80
N LEU A 126 13.93 -2.07 -3.67
CA LEU A 126 14.53 -3.36 -3.33
C LEU A 126 15.14 -4.09 -4.53
N LYS A 127 15.11 -3.47 -5.72
CA LYS A 127 15.60 -4.06 -6.98
C LYS A 127 14.92 -5.39 -7.33
N ILE A 128 13.67 -5.54 -6.91
CA ILE A 128 12.80 -6.67 -7.27
C ILE A 128 12.08 -6.27 -8.57
N PRO A 129 11.88 -7.17 -9.54
CA PRO A 129 10.95 -6.91 -10.62
C PRO A 129 9.57 -6.52 -10.06
N ARG A 130 8.85 -5.63 -10.74
CA ARG A 130 7.45 -5.37 -10.37
C ARG A 130 6.60 -6.60 -10.71
N ALA A 131 5.61 -6.93 -9.87
CA ALA A 131 4.74 -8.10 -10.04
C ALA A 131 4.10 -8.19 -11.43
N LYS A 132 3.64 -7.06 -11.99
CA LYS A 132 3.05 -7.00 -13.35
C LYS A 132 4.02 -7.35 -14.48
N ARG A 133 5.33 -7.20 -14.27
CA ARG A 133 6.37 -7.46 -15.26
C ARG A 133 6.88 -8.90 -15.17
N ASP A 134 7.14 -9.36 -13.95
CA ASP A 134 7.63 -10.71 -13.70
C ASP A 134 7.11 -11.21 -12.35
N PHE A 135 5.93 -11.81 -12.39
CA PHE A 135 5.22 -12.28 -11.22
C PHE A 135 6.01 -13.35 -10.43
N TYR A 136 6.57 -14.34 -11.13
CA TYR A 136 7.24 -15.48 -10.49
C TYR A 136 8.50 -15.05 -9.75
N THR A 137 9.33 -14.22 -10.38
CA THR A 137 10.54 -13.70 -9.72
C THR A 137 10.16 -12.80 -8.55
N SER A 138 9.18 -11.91 -8.71
CA SER A 138 8.71 -11.03 -7.63
C SER A 138 8.25 -11.83 -6.41
N ARG A 139 7.41 -12.85 -6.62
CA ARG A 139 6.90 -13.73 -5.57
C ARG A 139 8.04 -14.46 -4.86
N LYS A 140 8.92 -15.10 -5.62
CA LYS A 140 10.06 -15.85 -5.07
C LYS A 140 10.95 -14.94 -4.23
N THR A 141 11.34 -13.78 -4.76
CA THR A 141 12.22 -12.84 -4.06
C THR A 141 11.58 -12.27 -2.80
N LEU A 142 10.28 -11.97 -2.80
CA LEU A 142 9.58 -11.53 -1.59
C LEU A 142 9.59 -12.63 -0.51
N ILE A 143 9.29 -13.87 -0.88
CA ILE A 143 9.29 -15.00 0.07
C ILE A 143 10.68 -15.17 0.69
N GLU A 144 11.71 -15.24 -0.14
CA GLU A 144 13.09 -15.48 0.31
C GLU A 144 13.64 -14.30 1.12
N LYS A 145 13.44 -13.07 0.66
CA LYS A 145 14.02 -11.87 1.30
C LYS A 145 13.38 -11.57 2.66
N PHE A 146 12.09 -11.88 2.83
CA PHE A 146 11.34 -11.59 4.04
C PHE A 146 11.00 -12.83 4.88
N ASN A 147 11.50 -14.01 4.49
CA ASN A 147 11.20 -15.30 5.14
C ASN A 147 9.69 -15.54 5.32
N LEU A 148 8.88 -15.15 4.31
CA LEU A 148 7.43 -15.27 4.38
C LEU A 148 7.00 -16.75 4.45
N LYS A 149 6.02 -17.04 5.28
CA LYS A 149 5.48 -18.38 5.53
C LYS A 149 4.04 -18.47 5.05
N ASN A 150 3.63 -19.68 4.69
CA ASN A 150 2.26 -19.99 4.27
C ASN A 150 1.75 -19.11 3.12
N VAL A 151 2.66 -18.60 2.28
CA VAL A 151 2.29 -17.80 1.11
C VAL A 151 1.52 -18.70 0.13
N PRO A 152 0.26 -18.36 -0.22
CA PRO A 152 -0.54 -19.19 -1.13
C PRO A 152 0.17 -19.44 -2.46
N GLU A 153 0.00 -20.65 -3.00
CA GLU A 153 0.60 -21.04 -4.29
C GLU A 153 0.03 -20.21 -5.44
N ASN A 154 -1.28 -20.04 -5.44
CA ASN A 154 -2.02 -19.26 -6.43
C ASN A 154 -2.33 -17.88 -5.86
N LEU A 155 -1.74 -16.86 -6.46
CA LEU A 155 -1.95 -15.46 -6.12
C LEU A 155 -2.20 -14.67 -7.41
N SER A 156 -3.10 -13.70 -7.36
CA SER A 156 -3.17 -12.64 -8.36
C SER A 156 -2.03 -11.62 -8.17
N VAL A 157 -1.82 -10.78 -9.17
CA VAL A 157 -0.92 -9.61 -9.04
C VAL A 157 -1.38 -8.71 -7.89
N HIS A 158 -2.69 -8.53 -7.72
CA HIS A 158 -3.26 -7.69 -6.67
C HIS A 158 -2.94 -8.21 -5.26
N GLU A 159 -3.04 -9.52 -5.06
CA GLU A 159 -2.68 -10.14 -3.78
C GLU A 159 -1.17 -10.06 -3.52
N LEU A 160 -0.34 -10.21 -4.55
CA LEU A 160 1.11 -10.07 -4.40
C LEU A 160 1.52 -8.62 -4.05
N ASP A 161 0.89 -7.63 -4.70
CA ASP A 161 1.09 -6.22 -4.38
C ASP A 161 0.58 -5.90 -2.96
N ALA A 162 -0.52 -6.53 -2.51
CA ALA A 162 -0.99 -6.41 -1.14
C ALA A 162 -0.01 -7.00 -0.10
N ILE A 163 0.74 -8.05 -0.45
CA ILE A 163 1.85 -8.55 0.41
C ILE A 163 2.92 -7.47 0.59
N ALA A 164 3.31 -6.77 -0.48
CA ALA A 164 4.25 -5.65 -0.37
C ALA A 164 3.68 -4.52 0.50
N CYS A 165 2.38 -4.23 0.42
CA CYS A 165 1.71 -3.29 1.31
C CYS A 165 1.80 -3.72 2.79
N ALA A 166 1.49 -4.99 3.10
CA ALA A 166 1.52 -5.49 4.48
C ALA A 166 2.94 -5.48 5.07
N LEU A 167 3.95 -5.75 4.24
CA LEU A 167 5.36 -5.59 4.61
C LEU A 167 5.69 -4.13 4.94
N ALA A 168 5.22 -3.17 4.15
CA ALA A 168 5.41 -1.74 4.45
C ALA A 168 4.74 -1.35 5.78
N ALA A 169 3.53 -1.86 6.07
CA ALA A 169 2.86 -1.67 7.36
C ALA A 169 3.70 -2.21 8.54
N LYS A 170 4.25 -3.42 8.40
CA LYS A 170 5.14 -4.03 9.41
C LYS A 170 6.43 -3.22 9.62
N MET A 171 7.04 -2.71 8.56
CA MET A 171 8.23 -1.84 8.66
C MET A 171 7.91 -0.50 9.33
N TYR A 172 6.72 0.05 9.09
CA TYR A 172 6.29 1.29 9.74
C TYR A 172 6.17 1.12 11.26
N ASP A 173 5.49 0.04 11.71
CA ASP A 173 5.36 -0.29 13.14
C ASP A 173 6.73 -0.51 13.79
N LYS A 174 7.64 -1.22 13.11
CA LYS A 174 9.00 -1.47 13.61
C LYS A 174 9.92 -0.25 13.55
N GLY A 175 9.51 0.85 12.93
CA GLY A 175 10.35 2.04 12.75
C GLY A 175 11.50 1.87 11.76
N THR A 176 11.45 0.86 10.88
CA THR A 176 12.47 0.55 9.88
C THR A 176 12.07 0.96 8.45
N ALA A 177 10.93 1.64 8.30
CA ALA A 177 10.48 2.15 7.01
C ALA A 177 11.07 3.52 6.69
N LEU A 178 11.33 3.75 5.40
CA LEU A 178 11.55 5.08 4.85
C LEU A 178 10.18 5.79 4.77
N LYS A 179 10.10 7.00 5.33
CA LYS A 179 8.91 7.84 5.29
C LYS A 179 9.18 9.04 4.39
N ILE A 180 8.39 9.22 3.33
CA ILE A 180 8.56 10.36 2.40
C ILE A 180 7.28 11.20 2.31
N GLY A 181 7.46 12.50 2.06
CA GLY A 181 6.37 13.46 1.90
C GLY A 181 6.18 14.38 3.11
N ASP A 182 5.01 15.00 3.18
CA ASP A 182 4.60 15.92 4.24
C ASP A 182 3.58 15.20 5.14
N PRO A 183 3.76 15.17 6.48
CA PRO A 183 2.80 14.56 7.40
C PRO A 183 1.36 15.08 7.26
N THR A 184 1.18 16.35 6.87
CA THR A 184 -0.13 16.95 6.63
C THR A 184 -0.80 16.46 5.35
N GLU A 185 -0.04 15.85 4.44
CA GLU A 185 -0.49 15.21 3.20
C GLU A 185 -0.46 13.67 3.28
N ILE A 186 -0.30 13.11 4.49
CA ILE A 186 -0.02 11.69 4.75
C ILE A 186 1.36 11.29 4.21
N LEU A 187 2.14 10.61 5.06
CA LEU A 187 3.44 10.08 4.65
C LEU A 187 3.25 8.81 3.82
N MET A 188 4.01 8.70 2.74
CA MET A 188 4.17 7.43 2.02
C MET A 188 5.28 6.61 2.67
N ILE A 189 4.98 5.34 2.93
CA ILE A 189 5.82 4.39 3.63
C ILE A 189 6.41 3.42 2.62
N LEU A 190 7.75 3.37 2.58
CA LEU A 190 8.53 2.59 1.63
C LEU A 190 9.62 1.79 2.37
N PRO A 191 10.18 0.74 1.76
CA PRO A 191 11.30 0.03 2.35
C PRO A 191 12.52 0.96 2.39
N ASP A 192 13.27 0.92 3.48
CA ASP A 192 14.54 1.62 3.58
C ASP A 192 15.68 0.65 3.23
N PRO A 193 16.43 0.89 2.15
CA PRO A 193 17.49 -0.01 1.70
C PRO A 193 18.62 -0.18 2.72
N ARG A 194 18.72 0.67 3.75
CA ARG A 194 19.72 0.55 4.84
C ARG A 194 19.45 -0.64 5.77
N HIS A 195 18.26 -1.25 5.69
CA HIS A 195 17.86 -2.39 6.52
C HIS A 195 17.85 -3.73 5.76
N PHE A 196 18.40 -3.80 4.54
CA PHE A 196 18.23 -4.94 3.61
C PHE A 196 19.46 -5.35 2.82
#